data_AF-A0A6G3SYB2-F1
#
_entry.id   AF-A0A6G3SYB2-F1
#
_cell.length_a   1.000
_cell.length_b   1.000
_cell.length_c   1.000
_cell.angle_alpha   90.00
_cell.angle_beta   90.00
_cell.angle_gamma   90.00
#
_symmetry.space_group_name_H-M   'P 1'
#
loop_
_entity.id
_entity.type
_entity.pdbx_description
1 polymer ?
#
loop_
_entity_poly.entity_id
_entity_poly.type
_entity_poly.pdbx_seq_one_letter_code
_entity_poly.pdbx_strand_id
1 'polypeptide(L)'
;MPAHGTAAADGDEKAPSSPPGTPEPPDGLRSPDGFLSPDGLMSLDELMPWSVRPLRTGRAWVSGPDPVALRARWERLAAAGPAEQERLFAPTRSRTP
;
A
#
# COMPACT_ATOMS: atom_id res chain seq x y z
N MET A 1 3.07 -39.34 78.53
CA MET A 1 1.70 -38.90 78.18
C MET A 1 1.75 -38.13 76.88
N PRO A 2 0.80 -38.35 75.95
CA PRO A 2 0.90 -38.00 74.54
C PRO A 2 0.47 -36.55 74.26
N ALA A 3 0.99 -35.95 73.19
CA ALA A 3 0.27 -34.97 72.38
C ALA A 3 0.82 -34.97 70.95
N HIS A 4 -0.10 -35.03 70.00
CA HIS A 4 0.07 -35.15 68.56
C HIS A 4 0.49 -33.84 67.88
N GLY A 5 1.22 -33.96 66.76
CA GLY A 5 0.68 -33.58 65.45
C GLY A 5 1.12 -32.26 64.80
N THR A 6 1.52 -32.38 63.52
CA THR A 6 1.39 -31.42 62.39
C THR A 6 2.33 -30.19 62.43
N ALA A 7 2.84 -29.62 61.34
CA ALA A 7 2.57 -29.73 59.91
C ALA A 7 3.84 -29.34 59.11
N ALA A 8 3.83 -29.70 57.84
CA ALA A 8 4.80 -29.33 56.82
C ALA A 8 5.07 -27.82 56.72
N ALA A 9 6.32 -27.47 56.44
CA ALA A 9 6.71 -26.22 55.82
C ALA A 9 7.72 -26.54 54.72
N ASP A 10 7.17 -26.86 53.55
CA ASP A 10 7.83 -26.72 52.26
C ASP A 10 7.76 -25.24 51.89
N GLY A 11 8.88 -24.66 51.46
CA GLY A 11 9.00 -23.23 51.21
C GLY A 11 10.34 -22.95 50.55
N ASP A 12 10.56 -23.62 49.43
CA ASP A 12 11.73 -23.50 48.58
C ASP A 12 11.69 -22.19 47.79
N GLU A 13 12.82 -21.49 47.88
CA GLU A 13 13.48 -20.67 46.88
C GLU A 13 12.72 -19.56 46.12
N LYS A 14 13.11 -18.34 46.51
CA LYS A 14 12.87 -17.06 45.86
C LYS A 14 13.54 -16.99 44.48
N ALA A 15 12.75 -17.12 43.41
CA ALA A 15 13.16 -16.74 42.05
C ALA A 15 13.00 -15.21 41.83
N PRO A 16 13.96 -14.52 41.16
CA PRO A 16 13.76 -13.16 40.67
C PRO A 16 13.42 -13.17 39.17
N SER A 17 12.25 -12.69 38.72
CA SER A 17 12.15 -12.12 37.36
C SER A 17 10.83 -11.44 37.03
N SER A 18 11.00 -10.29 36.37
CA SER A 18 10.11 -9.59 35.43
C SER A 18 9.05 -8.63 35.98
N PRO A 19 9.07 -7.35 35.54
CA PRO A 19 8.02 -6.38 35.86
C PRO A 19 6.69 -6.77 35.19
N PRO A 20 5.55 -6.28 35.71
CA PRO A 20 4.23 -6.56 35.15
C PRO A 20 4.16 -6.07 33.70
N GLY A 21 3.58 -6.89 32.85
CA GLY A 21 3.54 -6.74 31.40
C GLY A 21 3.22 -5.31 30.96
N THR A 22 4.03 -4.80 30.05
CA THR A 22 3.65 -3.71 29.15
C THR A 22 2.26 -4.04 28.58
N PRO A 23 1.27 -3.14 28.62
CA PRO A 23 0.06 -3.36 27.87
C PRO A 23 0.45 -3.40 26.39
N GLU A 24 0.40 -4.60 25.80
CA GLU A 24 0.42 -4.75 24.35
C GLU A 24 -0.58 -3.74 23.77
N PRO A 25 -0.17 -2.91 22.80
CA PRO A 25 -1.11 -2.00 22.15
C PRO A 25 -2.28 -2.85 21.62
N PRO A 26 -3.54 -2.40 21.76
CA PRO A 26 -4.68 -3.19 21.31
C PRO A 26 -4.42 -3.58 19.87
N ASP A 27 -4.50 -4.89 19.58
CA ASP A 27 -4.44 -5.47 18.24
C ASP A 27 -5.08 -4.49 17.26
N GLY A 28 -4.21 -3.77 16.54
CA GLY A 28 -4.61 -2.62 15.76
C GLY A 28 -5.69 -3.07 14.80
N LEU A 29 -6.87 -2.43 14.89
CA LEU A 29 -8.06 -2.63 14.07
C LEU A 29 -7.86 -3.66 12.96
N ARG A 30 -7.88 -4.95 13.30
CA ARG A 30 -7.91 -6.00 12.28
C ARG A 30 -9.35 -6.07 11.81
N SER A 31 -9.68 -5.15 10.90
CA SER A 31 -10.99 -5.10 10.25
C SER A 31 -11.24 -6.48 9.59
N PRO A 32 -12.35 -7.16 9.93
CA PRO A 32 -12.59 -8.53 9.47
C PRO A 32 -13.00 -8.63 7.99
N ASP A 33 -13.22 -7.51 7.32
CA ASP A 33 -13.53 -7.45 5.89
C ASP A 33 -12.77 -6.28 5.25
N GLY A 34 -12.06 -6.57 4.16
CA GLY A 34 -11.82 -5.58 3.11
C GLY A 34 -10.60 -4.68 3.27
N PHE A 35 -10.00 -4.34 2.14
CA PHE A 35 -8.66 -3.80 2.02
C PHE A 35 -8.69 -2.28 2.20
N LEU A 36 -8.56 -1.83 3.44
CA LEU A 36 -8.21 -0.43 3.68
C LEU A 36 -6.89 -0.14 2.94
N SER A 37 -6.93 0.79 1.98
CA SER A 37 -5.75 1.43 1.39
C SER A 37 -4.82 1.88 2.53
N PRO A 38 -3.49 1.99 2.34
CA PRO A 38 -2.57 2.49 3.39
C PRO A 38 -3.01 3.81 4.04
N ASP A 39 -3.91 4.57 3.39
CA ASP A 39 -4.51 5.81 3.89
C ASP A 39 -5.82 5.62 4.70
N GLY A 40 -6.22 4.39 5.02
CA GLY A 40 -7.45 4.08 5.76
C GLY A 40 -8.74 4.25 4.95
N LEU A 41 -8.65 4.45 3.65
CA LEU A 41 -9.79 4.57 2.73
C LEU A 41 -10.06 3.24 2.02
N MET A 42 -11.33 2.94 1.74
CA MET A 42 -11.72 1.83 0.86
C MET A 42 -11.06 2.00 -0.51
N SER A 43 -10.44 0.93 -1.03
CA SER A 43 -9.86 0.97 -2.37
C SER A 43 -10.97 1.11 -3.43
N LEU A 44 -10.68 1.85 -4.51
CA LEU A 44 -11.66 2.01 -5.60
C LEU A 44 -11.98 0.66 -6.27
N ASP A 45 -11.00 -0.25 -6.33
CA ASP A 45 -11.18 -1.60 -6.89
C ASP A 45 -12.12 -2.48 -6.05
N GLU A 46 -12.24 -2.19 -4.75
CA GLU A 46 -13.15 -2.87 -3.85
C GLU A 46 -14.56 -2.30 -3.95
N LEU A 47 -14.69 -0.97 -4.06
CA LEU A 47 -15.98 -0.30 -4.21
C LEU A 47 -16.61 -0.53 -5.60
N MET A 48 -15.77 -0.52 -6.64
CA MET A 48 -16.19 -0.52 -8.04
C MET A 48 -15.47 -1.66 -8.77
N PRO A 49 -16.10 -2.82 -8.99
CA PRO A 49 -15.46 -3.98 -9.64
C PRO A 49 -14.96 -3.73 -11.07
N TRP A 50 -15.42 -2.65 -11.71
CA TRP A 50 -14.98 -2.18 -13.02
C TRP A 50 -13.91 -1.08 -12.95
N SER A 51 -13.41 -0.76 -11.76
CA SER A 51 -12.27 0.13 -11.57
C SER A 51 -11.04 -0.43 -12.28
N VAL A 52 -10.29 0.46 -12.91
CA VAL A 52 -9.03 0.15 -13.57
C VAL A 52 -8.01 1.20 -13.17
N ARG A 53 -6.74 0.79 -13.08
CA ARG A 53 -5.66 1.72 -12.75
C ARG A 53 -5.62 2.88 -13.74
N PRO A 54 -5.30 4.10 -13.27
CA PRO A 54 -5.21 5.27 -14.14
C PRO A 54 -4.26 5.04 -15.32
N LEU A 55 -4.67 5.51 -16.50
CA LEU A 55 -3.84 5.47 -17.71
C LEU A 55 -2.51 6.19 -17.46
N ARG A 56 -1.41 5.46 -17.65
CA ARG A 56 -0.06 6.01 -17.65
C ARG A 56 0.34 6.32 -19.09
N THR A 57 0.10 7.56 -19.53
CA THR A 57 0.45 8.00 -20.89
C THR A 57 1.97 8.03 -21.13
N GLY A 58 2.78 8.03 -20.05
CA GLY A 58 4.25 8.06 -20.10
C GLY A 58 4.86 9.36 -20.64
N ARG A 59 4.02 10.26 -21.17
CA ARG A 59 4.42 11.50 -21.84
C ARG A 59 3.36 12.57 -21.64
N ALA A 60 3.78 13.72 -21.11
CA ALA A 60 2.88 14.83 -20.78
C ALA A 60 2.19 15.44 -22.02
N TRP A 61 2.79 15.35 -23.21
CA TRP A 61 2.20 15.93 -24.43
C TRP A 61 1.02 15.11 -24.99
N VAL A 62 0.82 13.86 -24.54
CA VAL A 62 -0.26 12.98 -25.02
C VAL A 62 -1.63 13.48 -24.55
N SER A 63 -1.66 14.25 -23.45
CA SER A 63 -2.86 14.92 -22.92
C SER A 63 -2.66 16.44 -22.85
N GLY A 64 -3.76 17.18 -22.68
CA GLY A 64 -3.74 18.62 -22.51
C GLY A 64 -5.14 19.20 -22.34
N PRO A 65 -5.29 20.39 -21.72
CA PRO A 65 -6.60 20.98 -21.46
C PRO A 65 -7.24 21.63 -22.70
N ASP A 66 -6.44 22.00 -23.71
CA ASP A 66 -6.95 22.61 -24.94
C ASP A 66 -7.21 21.54 -26.03
N PRO A 67 -8.48 21.30 -26.41
CA PRO A 67 -8.83 20.30 -27.40
C PRO A 67 -8.34 20.66 -28.81
N VAL A 68 -8.25 21.95 -29.16
CA VAL A 68 -7.85 22.38 -30.52
C VAL A 68 -6.36 22.15 -30.71
N ALA A 69 -5.54 22.61 -29.76
CA ALA A 69 -4.10 22.35 -29.79
C ALA A 69 -3.79 20.85 -29.71
N LEU A 70 -4.55 20.09 -28.91
CA LEU A 70 -4.38 18.64 -28.81
C LEU A 70 -4.66 17.98 -30.16
N ARG A 71 -5.79 18.29 -30.80
CA ARG A 71 -6.11 17.75 -32.13
C ARG A 71 -5.05 18.11 -33.16
N ALA A 72 -4.66 19.38 -33.27
CA ALA A 72 -3.64 19.81 -34.22
C ALA A 72 -2.30 19.08 -34.01
N ARG A 73 -1.92 18.80 -32.76
CA ARG A 73 -0.73 18.01 -32.43
C ARG A 73 -0.86 16.57 -32.92
N TRP A 74 -2.00 15.93 -32.70
CA TRP A 74 -2.26 14.57 -33.17
C TRP A 74 -2.31 14.46 -34.69
N GLU A 75 -2.91 15.42 -35.38
CA GLU A 75 -2.90 15.46 -36.85
C GLU A 75 -1.48 15.58 -37.40
N ARG A 76 -0.62 16.42 -36.80
CA ARG A 76 0.80 16.48 -37.18
C ARG A 76 1.54 15.17 -36.94
N LEU A 77 1.24 14.47 -35.86
CA LEU A 77 1.82 13.16 -35.57
C LEU A 77 1.35 12.11 -36.58
N ALA A 78 0.06 12.07 -36.91
CA ALA A 78 -0.51 11.16 -37.89
C ALA A 78 0.04 11.40 -39.31
N ALA A 79 0.31 12.67 -39.64
CA ALA A 79 0.94 13.06 -40.90
C ALA A 79 2.46 12.85 -40.93
N ALA A 80 3.11 12.62 -39.78
CA ALA A 80 4.56 12.45 -39.72
C ALA A 80 4.98 11.12 -40.39
N GLY A 81 6.08 11.16 -41.15
CA GLY A 81 6.66 9.96 -41.73
C GLY A 81 7.27 9.01 -40.69
N PRO A 82 7.58 7.76 -41.05
CA PRO A 82 8.03 6.73 -40.11
C PRO A 82 9.30 7.12 -39.34
N ALA A 83 10.27 7.76 -40.00
CA ALA A 83 11.50 8.21 -39.35
C ALA A 83 11.26 9.29 -38.27
N GLU A 84 10.30 10.20 -38.51
CA GLU A 84 9.96 11.24 -37.54
C GLU A 84 9.16 10.65 -36.37
N GLN A 85 8.27 9.69 -36.66
CA GLN A 85 7.58 8.93 -35.61
C GLN A 85 8.58 8.17 -34.74
N GLU A 86 9.56 7.49 -35.31
CA GLU A 86 10.63 6.78 -34.56
C GLU A 86 11.41 7.73 -33.64
N ARG A 87 11.78 8.91 -34.13
CA ARG A 87 12.42 9.95 -33.31
C ARG A 87 11.52 10.41 -32.18
N LEU A 88 10.24 10.63 -32.47
CA LEU A 88 9.27 11.04 -31.47
C LEU A 88 9.07 9.94 -30.43
N PHE A 89 8.98 8.66 -30.82
CA PHE A 89 8.73 7.51 -29.93
C PHE A 89 9.98 6.87 -29.32
N ALA A 90 11.17 7.43 -29.57
CA ALA A 90 12.41 6.96 -28.98
C ALA A 90 12.31 6.86 -27.44
N PRO A 91 12.94 5.84 -26.82
CA PRO A 91 12.94 5.66 -25.38
C PRO A 91 13.40 6.95 -24.68
N THR A 92 12.53 7.47 -23.82
CA THR A 92 12.83 8.65 -22.99
C THR A 92 12.86 8.19 -21.55
N ARG A 93 13.64 8.86 -20.69
CA ARG A 93 13.74 8.54 -19.24
C ARG A 93 12.38 8.43 -18.54
N SER A 94 11.37 9.14 -19.05
CA SER A 94 9.95 9.05 -18.64
C SER A 94 9.29 7.68 -18.85
N ARG A 95 9.96 6.77 -19.55
CA ARG A 95 9.49 5.42 -19.90
C ARG A 95 10.44 4.32 -19.40
N THR A 96 11.49 4.68 -18.66
CA THR A 96 12.34 3.71 -17.97
C THR A 96 11.63 3.32 -16.66
N PRO A 97 11.41 2.02 -16.39
CA PRO A 97 10.75 1.55 -15.16
C PRO A 97 11.50 1.96 -13.89
#